data_AF-A0A6B1D3C8-F1
#
_entry.id   AF-A0A6B1D3C8-F1
#
_cell.length_a   1.000
_cell.length_b   1.000
_cell.length_c   1.000
_cell.angle_alpha   90.00
_cell.angle_beta   90.00
_cell.angle_gamma   90.00
#
_symmetry.space_group_name_H-M   'P 1'
#
loop_
_entity.id
_entity.type
_entity.pdbx_description
1 polymer ?
#
loop_
_entity_poly.entity_id
_entity_poly.type
_entity_poly.pdbx_seq_one_letter_code
_entity_poly.pdbx_strand_id
1 'polypeptide(L)'
;MGEVLQLGGRILRVVWQDRYRIGVERIRGAPPGREIYSQTAPYALPLEVGQAVAAWAGLQPAQIAILPVAEGTRLFHFWGELYGELLREILHSQYPTAKDSAPAMHVNEHCLFVPGRVCKLPDWNKKRFCQTLHRLLPRFEAILDLGRFHSLLPLDLARKTVVARCDLPRFRHIYCTADIVEPARPVQEKLEFLLT
;
A
#
# COMPACT_ATOMS: atom_id res chain seq x y z
N MET A 1 11.41 -6.65 -28.73
CA MET A 1 12.39 -7.66 -28.27
C MET A 1 12.53 -7.47 -26.77
N GLY A 2 12.26 -8.50 -25.96
CA GLY A 2 12.35 -8.38 -24.50
C GLY A 2 13.79 -8.56 -24.01
N GLU A 3 14.19 -7.81 -22.99
CA GLU A 3 15.48 -7.96 -22.34
C GLU A 3 15.60 -9.35 -21.68
N VAL A 4 16.83 -9.88 -21.67
CA VAL A 4 17.14 -11.20 -21.12
C VAL A 4 17.94 -11.02 -19.85
N LEU A 5 17.47 -11.61 -18.75
CA LEU A 5 18.10 -11.51 -17.43
C LEU A 5 18.62 -12.88 -17.00
N GLN A 6 19.83 -12.92 -16.47
CA GLN A 6 20.43 -14.13 -15.91
C GLN A 6 20.39 -14.08 -14.38
N LEU A 7 19.58 -14.94 -13.77
CA LEU A 7 19.47 -15.05 -12.31
C LEU A 7 19.90 -16.45 -11.86
N GLY A 8 21.00 -16.52 -11.10
CA GLY A 8 21.73 -17.72 -10.69
C GLY A 8 21.69 -18.89 -11.68
N GLY A 9 22.18 -18.62 -12.89
CA GLY A 9 22.39 -19.62 -13.93
C GLY A 9 21.18 -19.91 -14.81
N ARG A 10 20.01 -19.33 -14.53
CA ARG A 10 18.82 -19.45 -15.38
C ARG A 10 18.64 -18.21 -16.24
N ILE A 11 18.32 -18.42 -17.52
CA ILE A 11 18.01 -17.36 -18.47
C ILE A 11 16.50 -17.10 -18.42
N LEU A 12 16.13 -15.89 -18.05
CA LEU A 12 14.75 -15.44 -17.93
C LEU A 12 14.48 -14.37 -19.00
N ARG A 13 13.29 -14.41 -19.58
CA ARG A 13 12.79 -13.35 -20.45
C ARG A 13 12.02 -12.36 -19.60
N VAL A 14 12.36 -11.08 -19.68
CA VAL A 14 11.56 -10.01 -19.08
C VAL A 14 10.28 -9.87 -19.89
N VAL A 15 9.13 -10.15 -19.27
CA VAL A 15 7.81 -10.02 -19.90
C VAL A 15 7.23 -8.63 -19.74
N TRP A 16 7.57 -7.95 -18.65
CA TRP A 16 7.27 -6.56 -18.43
C TRP A 16 8.19 -6.01 -17.34
N GLN A 17 8.45 -4.71 -17.39
CA GLN A 17 9.28 -4.02 -16.42
C GLN A 17 8.66 -2.66 -16.15
N ASP A 18 8.44 -2.36 -14.88
CA ASP A 18 8.29 -0.99 -14.40
C ASP A 18 9.53 -0.61 -13.57
N ARG A 19 9.53 0.60 -12.99
CA ARG A 19 10.68 1.10 -12.20
C ARG A 19 10.95 0.29 -10.92
N TYR A 20 10.02 -0.56 -10.51
CA TYR A 20 9.94 -1.22 -9.20
C TYR A 20 9.68 -2.73 -9.27
N ARG A 21 9.25 -3.26 -10.42
CA ARG A 21 8.85 -4.65 -10.64
C ARG A 21 9.34 -5.13 -11.99
N ILE A 22 9.81 -6.37 -12.02
CA ILE A 22 10.19 -7.06 -13.24
C ILE A 22 9.40 -8.36 -13.29
N GLY A 23 8.46 -8.44 -14.20
CA GLY A 23 7.84 -9.70 -14.57
C GLY A 23 8.82 -10.51 -15.41
N VAL A 24 9.10 -11.74 -14.98
CA VAL A 24 9.99 -12.64 -15.70
C VAL A 24 9.30 -13.96 -16.00
N GLU A 25 9.57 -14.53 -17.18
CA GLU A 25 9.16 -15.88 -17.52
C GLU A 25 10.37 -16.73 -17.92
N ARG A 26 10.22 -18.04 -17.74
CA ARG A 26 11.29 -18.99 -18.08
C ARG A 26 11.34 -19.21 -19.59
N ILE A 27 12.52 -19.08 -20.18
CA ILE A 27 12.74 -19.47 -21.58
C ILE A 27 12.65 -21.00 -21.67
N ARG A 28 11.74 -21.52 -22.49
CA ARG A 28 11.59 -22.98 -22.73
C ARG A 28 12.91 -23.56 -23.26
N GLY A 29 13.41 -24.61 -22.62
CA GLY A 29 14.64 -25.32 -23.03
C GLY A 29 15.90 -25.05 -22.19
N ALA A 30 15.85 -24.15 -21.19
CA ALA A 30 17.00 -23.92 -20.30
C ALA A 30 17.25 -25.11 -19.35
N PRO A 31 18.52 -25.53 -19.15
CA PRO A 31 18.85 -26.65 -18.27
C PRO A 31 18.35 -26.41 -16.83
N PRO A 32 18.01 -27.48 -16.08
CA PRO A 32 17.56 -27.36 -14.70
C PRO A 32 18.74 -26.95 -13.80
N GLY A 33 19.01 -25.65 -13.69
CA GLY A 33 19.83 -25.09 -12.61
C GLY A 33 19.08 -25.16 -11.28
N ARG A 34 19.79 -25.16 -10.14
CA ARG A 34 19.24 -25.10 -8.77
C ARG A 34 18.02 -24.17 -8.69
N GLU A 35 16.99 -24.60 -7.98
CA GLU A 35 15.87 -23.74 -7.61
C GLU A 35 16.40 -22.56 -6.79
N ILE A 36 16.52 -21.41 -7.43
CA ILE A 36 16.50 -20.16 -6.70
C ILE A 36 15.03 -19.93 -6.43
N TYR A 37 14.66 -20.04 -5.15
CA TYR A 37 13.47 -19.38 -4.66
C TYR A 37 13.71 -17.89 -4.86
N SER A 38 13.36 -17.36 -6.04
CA SER A 38 13.21 -15.93 -6.21
C SER A 38 12.00 -15.54 -5.37
N GLN A 39 12.22 -15.33 -4.07
CA GLN A 39 11.39 -14.39 -3.35
C GLN A 39 11.70 -13.05 -4.00
N THR A 40 10.90 -12.66 -4.98
CA THR A 40 10.69 -11.24 -5.26
C THR A 40 10.49 -10.60 -3.90
N ALA A 41 11.45 -9.77 -3.47
CA ALA A 41 11.29 -9.02 -2.24
C ALA A 41 9.91 -8.37 -2.33
N PRO A 42 9.05 -8.53 -1.33
CA PRO A 42 7.69 -8.02 -1.40
C PRO A 42 7.80 -6.50 -1.52
N TYR A 43 7.57 -5.98 -2.72
CA TYR A 43 7.76 -4.56 -2.99
C TYR A 43 6.42 -3.87 -2.74
N ALA A 44 6.21 -3.53 -1.47
CA ALA A 44 5.13 -2.64 -1.06
C ALA A 44 5.25 -1.32 -1.82
N LEU A 45 4.14 -0.80 -2.37
CA LEU A 45 4.16 0.51 -3.04
C LEU A 45 4.69 1.57 -2.05
N PRO A 46 5.82 2.24 -2.36
CA PRO A 46 6.36 3.27 -1.49
C PRO A 46 5.47 4.52 -1.47
N LEU A 47 5.49 5.23 -0.35
CA LEU A 47 4.79 6.49 -0.19
C LEU A 47 5.15 7.49 -1.29
N GLU A 48 6.44 7.60 -1.64
CA GLU A 48 6.95 8.55 -2.62
C GLU A 48 6.34 8.32 -4.01
N VAL A 49 6.12 7.06 -4.37
CA VAL A 49 5.47 6.70 -5.64
C VAL A 49 4.00 7.11 -5.60
N GLY A 50 3.30 6.80 -4.50
CA GLY A 50 1.93 7.25 -4.29
C GLY A 50 1.80 8.77 -4.43
N GLN A 51 2.65 9.54 -3.75
CA GLN A 51 2.65 11.00 -3.81
C GLN A 51 2.95 11.54 -5.22
N ALA A 52 3.81 10.88 -6.00
CA ALA A 52 4.04 11.25 -7.40
C ALA A 52 2.79 11.05 -8.26
N VAL A 53 2.05 9.96 -8.06
CA VAL A 53 0.77 9.71 -8.75
C VAL A 53 -0.29 10.74 -8.33
N ALA A 54 -0.36 11.09 -7.04
CA ALA A 54 -1.25 12.15 -6.56
C ALA A 54 -0.97 13.50 -7.25
N ALA A 55 0.30 13.87 -7.36
CA ALA A 55 0.72 15.10 -8.03
C ALA A 55 0.38 15.09 -9.53
N TRP A 56 0.58 13.95 -10.22
CA TRP A 56 0.16 13.79 -11.62
C TRP A 56 -1.36 13.92 -11.79
N ALA A 57 -2.14 13.38 -10.84
CA ALA A 57 -3.59 13.53 -10.80
C ALA A 57 -4.02 15.00 -10.59
N GLY A 58 -3.15 15.82 -9.99
CA GLY A 58 -3.39 17.25 -9.74
C GLY A 58 -3.76 17.57 -8.29
N LEU A 59 -3.52 16.63 -7.36
CA LEU A 59 -3.72 16.85 -5.94
C LEU A 59 -2.53 17.58 -5.32
N GLN A 60 -2.81 18.43 -4.34
CA GLN A 60 -1.80 19.07 -3.51
C GLN A 60 -1.26 18.10 -2.45
N PRO A 61 -0.07 18.36 -1.89
CA PRO A 61 0.43 17.60 -0.75
C PRO A 61 -0.61 17.51 0.38
N ALA A 62 -0.67 16.36 1.04
CA ALA A 62 -1.61 16.03 2.11
C ALA A 62 -3.10 15.98 1.72
N GLN A 63 -3.49 16.22 0.46
CA GLN A 63 -4.88 16.03 0.05
C GLN A 63 -5.23 14.55 -0.11
N ILE A 64 -6.40 14.20 0.39
CA ILE A 64 -7.11 12.95 0.13
C ILE A 64 -8.32 13.30 -0.71
N ALA A 65 -8.42 12.72 -1.90
CA ALA A 65 -9.58 12.93 -2.74
C ALA A 65 -10.69 11.93 -2.41
N ILE A 66 -11.93 12.41 -2.37
CA ILE A 66 -13.11 11.56 -2.22
C ILE A 66 -14.00 11.63 -3.47
N LEU A 67 -14.44 10.47 -3.93
CA LEU A 67 -15.47 10.34 -4.97
C LEU A 67 -16.67 9.60 -4.37
N PRO A 68 -17.81 10.27 -4.18
CA PRO A 68 -19.05 9.61 -3.74
C PRO A 68 -19.51 8.57 -4.77
N VAL A 69 -19.95 7.41 -4.30
CA VAL A 69 -20.58 6.35 -5.09
C VAL A 69 -21.87 5.90 -4.38
N ALA A 70 -22.74 5.16 -5.06
CA ALA A 70 -24.06 4.79 -4.52
C ALA A 70 -23.98 4.09 -3.15
N GLU A 71 -22.95 3.27 -2.92
CA GLU A 71 -22.80 2.44 -1.73
C GLU A 71 -21.86 3.05 -0.67
N GLY A 72 -21.22 4.19 -0.97
CA GLY A 72 -20.23 4.80 -0.06
C GLY A 72 -19.32 5.81 -0.74
N THR A 73 -18.06 5.81 -0.35
CA THR A 73 -17.05 6.78 -0.81
C THR A 73 -15.80 6.04 -1.26
N ARG A 74 -15.30 6.37 -2.45
CA ARG A 74 -13.93 6.01 -2.86
C ARG A 74 -12.97 7.09 -2.34
N LEU A 75 -12.02 6.68 -1.51
CA LEU A 75 -11.08 7.54 -0.82
C LEU A 75 -9.67 7.28 -1.36
N PHE A 76 -9.13 8.23 -2.11
CA PHE A 76 -7.81 8.17 -2.70
C PHE A 76 -6.77 8.79 -1.77
N HIS A 77 -5.95 7.95 -1.14
CA HIS A 77 -4.99 8.37 -0.12
C HIS A 77 -3.57 8.57 -0.68
N PHE A 78 -3.14 7.77 -1.66
CA PHE A 78 -1.78 7.88 -2.24
C PHE A 78 -0.63 7.78 -1.23
N TRP A 79 -0.81 7.00 -0.17
CA TRP A 79 0.18 6.87 0.92
C TRP A 79 1.09 5.66 0.80
N GLY A 80 1.00 4.90 -0.30
CA GLY A 80 1.65 3.61 -0.42
C GLY A 80 0.92 2.53 0.39
N GLU A 81 1.41 1.30 0.27
CA GLU A 81 0.68 0.12 0.74
C GLU A 81 0.69 0.00 2.27
N LEU A 82 1.84 0.29 2.90
CA LEU A 82 1.99 0.25 4.36
C LEU A 82 1.01 1.21 5.05
N TYR A 83 1.00 2.47 4.62
CA TYR A 83 0.17 3.51 5.23
C TYR A 83 -1.29 3.43 4.78
N GLY A 84 -1.55 2.94 3.57
CA GLY A 84 -2.90 2.59 3.12
C GLY A 84 -3.52 1.50 4.00
N GLU A 85 -2.75 0.49 4.39
CA GLU A 85 -3.22 -0.57 5.28
C GLU A 85 -3.47 -0.07 6.71
N LEU A 86 -2.59 0.78 7.25
CA LEU A 86 -2.85 1.48 8.53
C LEU A 86 -4.13 2.30 8.46
N LEU A 87 -4.29 3.10 7.40
CA LEU A 87 -5.47 3.94 7.21
C LEU A 87 -6.74 3.08 7.13
N ARG A 88 -6.73 2.01 6.32
CA ARG A 88 -7.87 1.10 6.18
C ARG A 88 -8.31 0.53 7.52
N GLU A 89 -7.39 0.05 8.34
CA GLU A 89 -7.73 -0.51 9.65
C GLU A 89 -8.24 0.55 10.62
N ILE A 90 -7.68 1.77 10.59
CA ILE A 90 -8.21 2.88 11.37
C ILE A 90 -9.65 3.19 10.94
N LEU A 91 -9.91 3.33 9.65
CA LEU A 91 -11.25 3.60 9.10
C LEU A 91 -12.23 2.48 9.46
N HIS A 92 -11.82 1.22 9.30
CA HIS A 92 -12.61 0.05 9.67
C HIS A 92 -13.04 0.06 11.15
N SER A 93 -12.16 0.50 12.05
CA SER A 93 -12.46 0.56 13.49
C SER A 93 -13.32 1.76 13.92
N GLN A 94 -13.41 2.81 13.10
CA GLN A 94 -13.99 4.10 13.48
C GLN A 94 -15.26 4.49 12.72
N TYR A 95 -15.49 3.91 11.55
CA TYR A 95 -16.78 3.95 10.86
C TYR A 95 -17.51 2.64 11.18
N PRO A 96 -18.32 2.60 12.27
CA PRO A 96 -19.14 1.43 12.52
C PRO A 96 -20.04 1.25 11.32
N THR A 97 -19.82 0.18 10.59
CA THR A 97 -20.76 -0.32 9.60
C THR A 97 -22.07 -0.57 10.33
N ALA A 98 -23.21 -0.20 9.71
CA ALA A 98 -24.45 -0.80 10.14
C ALA A 98 -24.27 -2.33 10.05
N LYS A 99 -25.08 -3.10 10.77
CA LYS A 99 -24.92 -4.56 10.88
C LYS A 99 -24.78 -5.29 9.52
N ASP A 100 -25.25 -4.63 8.45
CA ASP A 100 -25.24 -5.11 7.06
C ASP A 100 -24.35 -4.29 6.09
N SER A 101 -23.54 -3.33 6.57
CA SER A 101 -22.64 -2.57 5.70
C SER A 101 -21.27 -3.27 5.57
N ALA A 102 -20.74 -3.37 4.35
CA ALA A 102 -19.41 -3.91 4.08
C ALA A 102 -18.33 -3.11 4.81
N PRO A 103 -17.18 -3.67 5.23
CA PRO A 103 -16.11 -2.91 5.87
C PRO A 103 -15.32 -2.04 4.90
N ALA A 104 -14.51 -1.10 5.42
CA ALA A 104 -13.53 -0.39 4.61
C ALA A 104 -12.53 -1.37 3.97
N MET A 105 -12.34 -1.27 2.66
CA MET A 105 -11.58 -2.25 1.87
C MET A 105 -10.69 -1.57 0.82
N HIS A 106 -9.59 -2.23 0.44
CA HIS A 106 -8.77 -1.77 -0.67
C HIS A 106 -9.52 -1.97 -1.99
N VAL A 107 -9.55 -0.92 -2.81
CA VAL A 107 -9.90 -1.04 -4.24
C VAL A 107 -8.62 -1.31 -5.03
N ASN A 108 -7.56 -0.55 -4.73
CA ASN A 108 -6.21 -0.75 -5.22
C ASN A 108 -5.21 -0.14 -4.20
N GLU A 109 -3.94 -0.03 -4.54
CA GLU A 109 -2.86 0.48 -3.68
C GLU A 109 -2.95 1.99 -3.35
N HIS A 110 -3.84 2.73 -4.01
CA HIS A 110 -4.04 4.16 -3.82
C HIS A 110 -5.42 4.51 -3.25
N CYS A 111 -6.37 3.58 -3.31
CA CYS A 111 -7.79 3.85 -3.11
C CYS A 111 -8.43 2.83 -2.17
N LEU A 112 -9.15 3.37 -1.19
CA LEU A 112 -10.00 2.61 -0.29
C LEU A 112 -11.46 2.86 -0.64
N PHE A 113 -12.28 1.82 -0.60
CA PHE A 113 -13.71 1.98 -0.48
C PHE A 113 -14.06 2.09 1.01
N VAL A 114 -14.82 3.13 1.36
CA VAL A 114 -15.31 3.38 2.71
C VAL A 114 -16.84 3.47 2.67
N PRO A 115 -17.56 2.69 3.49
CA PRO A 115 -19.02 2.77 3.56
C PRO A 115 -19.49 4.14 4.05
N GLY A 116 -20.54 4.64 3.41
CA GLY A 116 -21.12 5.94 3.75
C GLY A 116 -20.26 7.13 3.31
N ARG A 117 -20.57 8.31 3.84
CA ARG A 117 -19.90 9.58 3.50
C ARG A 117 -18.71 9.82 4.42
N VAL A 118 -17.57 10.17 3.83
CA VAL A 118 -16.37 10.60 4.56
C VAL A 118 -16.18 12.09 4.37
N CYS A 119 -16.29 12.88 5.46
CA CYS A 119 -16.06 14.34 5.42
C CYS A 119 -14.75 14.76 6.09
N LYS A 120 -14.24 13.94 7.00
CA LYS A 120 -12.96 14.13 7.69
C LYS A 120 -12.39 12.77 8.09
N LEU A 121 -11.08 12.68 8.25
CA LEU A 121 -10.51 11.50 8.90
C LEU A 121 -10.90 11.48 10.38
N PRO A 122 -10.99 10.29 10.99
CA PRO A 122 -11.20 10.18 12.43
C PRO A 122 -10.06 10.83 13.23
N ASP A 123 -10.37 11.25 14.47
CA ASP A 123 -9.35 11.87 15.31
C ASP A 123 -8.25 10.87 15.68
N TRP A 124 -7.01 11.36 15.78
CA TRP A 124 -5.87 10.53 16.14
C TRP A 124 -6.03 9.95 17.55
N ASN A 125 -6.16 8.63 17.65
CA ASN A 125 -6.23 7.93 18.93
C ASN A 125 -5.03 7.00 19.10
N LYS A 126 -4.09 7.40 19.97
CA LYS A 126 -2.86 6.64 20.23
C LYS A 126 -3.14 5.19 20.67
N LYS A 127 -4.13 4.98 21.54
CA LYS A 127 -4.45 3.64 22.07
C LYS A 127 -4.96 2.72 20.95
N ARG A 128 -5.91 3.18 20.15
CA ARG A 128 -6.45 2.42 19.00
C ARG A 128 -5.38 2.17 17.96
N PHE A 129 -4.59 3.20 17.64
CA PHE A 129 -3.48 3.06 16.71
C PHE A 129 -2.47 1.98 17.14
N CYS A 130 -2.07 1.95 18.42
CA CYS A 130 -1.20 0.89 18.92
C CYS A 130 -1.84 -0.50 18.79
N GLN A 131 -3.14 -0.64 19.08
CA GLN A 131 -3.86 -1.90 18.90
C GLN A 131 -3.91 -2.35 17.43
N THR A 132 -4.18 -1.42 16.52
CA THR A 132 -4.16 -1.65 15.07
C THR A 132 -2.78 -2.08 14.59
N LEU A 133 -1.72 -1.37 15.01
CA LEU A 133 -0.35 -1.71 14.64
C LEU A 133 0.01 -3.14 15.06
N HIS A 134 -0.29 -3.51 16.31
CA HIS A 134 0.00 -4.86 16.81
C HIS A 134 -0.69 -5.96 16.01
N ARG A 135 -1.93 -5.74 15.56
CA ARG A 135 -2.65 -6.67 14.68
C ARG A 135 -2.00 -6.80 13.30
N LEU A 136 -1.46 -5.71 12.77
CA LEU A 136 -0.89 -5.64 11.43
C LEU A 136 0.58 -6.10 11.35
N LEU A 137 1.27 -6.25 12.47
CA LEU A 137 2.69 -6.63 12.49
C LEU A 137 3.03 -7.84 11.61
N PRO A 138 2.29 -8.97 11.65
CA PRO A 138 2.61 -10.11 10.79
C PRO A 138 2.49 -9.79 9.29
N ARG A 139 1.52 -8.95 8.92
CA ARG A 139 1.34 -8.50 7.54
C ARG A 139 2.46 -7.55 7.12
N PHE A 140 2.90 -6.66 8.01
CA PHE A 140 4.01 -5.74 7.74
C PHE A 140 5.34 -6.46 7.61
N GLU A 141 5.57 -7.50 8.41
CA GLU A 141 6.74 -8.35 8.28
C GLU A 141 6.86 -8.98 6.88
N ALA A 142 5.72 -9.35 6.29
CA ALA A 142 5.65 -9.95 4.97
C ALA A 142 5.79 -8.95 3.80
N ILE A 143 5.77 -7.64 4.04
CA ILE A 143 5.85 -6.62 2.96
C ILE A 143 7.01 -5.64 3.08
N LEU A 144 7.72 -5.65 4.20
CA LEU A 144 8.88 -4.80 4.43
C LEU A 144 10.16 -5.53 4.03
N ASP A 145 11.11 -4.79 3.45
CA ASP A 145 12.48 -5.27 3.35
C ASP A 145 13.17 -5.17 4.72
N LEU A 146 13.17 -6.29 5.44
CA LEU A 146 13.73 -6.42 6.77
C LEU A 146 15.16 -7.00 6.76
N GLY A 147 15.69 -7.28 5.57
CA GLY A 147 16.99 -7.90 5.37
C GLY A 147 17.02 -9.41 5.66
N ARG A 148 18.00 -10.08 5.05
CA ARG A 148 18.16 -11.55 5.02
C ARG A 148 18.29 -12.26 6.38
N PHE A 149 18.57 -11.53 7.45
CA PHE A 149 18.77 -12.10 8.80
C PHE A 149 17.61 -11.81 9.76
N HIS A 150 16.52 -11.18 9.29
CA HIS A 150 15.39 -10.83 10.14
C HIS A 150 14.80 -12.03 10.89
N SER A 151 14.65 -13.15 10.19
CA SER A 151 14.10 -14.39 10.75
C SER A 151 14.96 -15.04 11.84
N LEU A 152 16.21 -14.60 12.00
CA LEU A 152 17.13 -15.08 13.05
C LEU A 152 17.07 -14.23 14.32
N LEU A 153 16.34 -13.10 14.29
CA LEU A 153 16.21 -12.22 15.45
C LEU A 153 15.31 -12.88 16.52
N PRO A 154 15.61 -12.68 17.81
CA PRO A 154 14.64 -12.97 18.87
C PRO A 154 13.32 -12.24 18.61
N LEU A 155 12.19 -12.88 18.91
CA LEU A 155 10.84 -12.40 18.55
C LEU A 155 10.59 -10.93 18.94
N ASP A 156 11.02 -10.52 20.13
CA ASP A 156 10.85 -9.14 20.60
C ASP A 156 11.66 -8.13 19.78
N LEU A 157 12.86 -8.53 19.34
CA LEU A 157 13.72 -7.70 18.50
C LEU A 157 13.23 -7.67 17.04
N ALA A 158 12.71 -8.79 16.53
CA ALA A 158 12.05 -8.86 15.23
C ALA A 158 10.88 -7.86 15.18
N ARG A 159 9.96 -7.94 16.14
CA ARG A 159 8.81 -7.01 16.25
C ARG A 159 9.23 -5.55 16.34
N LYS A 160 10.23 -5.23 17.17
CA LYS A 160 10.79 -3.86 17.26
C LYS A 160 11.34 -3.37 15.93
N THR A 161 12.00 -4.25 15.18
CA THR A 161 12.54 -3.93 13.85
C THR A 161 11.42 -3.61 12.86
N VAL A 162 10.35 -4.40 12.84
CA VAL A 162 9.17 -4.13 12.00
C VAL A 162 8.57 -2.76 12.33
N VAL A 163 8.33 -2.48 13.62
CA VAL A 163 7.80 -1.19 14.09
C VAL A 163 8.70 -0.03 13.68
N ALA A 164 10.01 -0.16 13.85
CA ALA A 164 10.97 0.88 13.48
C ALA A 164 10.95 1.17 11.97
N ARG A 165 10.82 0.14 11.14
CA ARG A 165 10.75 0.27 9.68
C ARG A 165 9.44 0.87 9.18
N CYS A 166 8.40 0.91 10.00
CA CYS A 166 7.14 1.53 9.62
C CYS A 166 7.17 3.07 9.64
N ASP A 167 8.18 3.71 10.24
CA ASP A 167 8.27 5.18 10.37
C ASP A 167 6.94 5.83 10.83
N LEU A 168 6.50 5.42 12.03
CA LEU A 168 5.21 5.87 12.59
C LEU A 168 5.12 7.40 12.81
N PRO A 169 6.21 8.12 13.16
CA PRO A 169 6.18 9.58 13.20
C PRO A 169 5.77 10.21 11.87
N ARG A 170 6.29 9.69 10.75
CA ARG A 170 5.92 10.16 9.41
C ARG A 170 4.47 9.84 9.09
N PHE A 171 4.02 8.61 9.37
CA PHE A 171 2.60 8.26 9.21
C PHE A 171 1.69 9.21 9.99
N ARG A 172 1.99 9.46 11.26
CA ARG A 172 1.19 10.35 12.11
C ARG A 172 1.14 11.77 11.54
N HIS A 173 2.27 12.29 11.07
CA HIS A 173 2.30 13.62 10.45
C HIS A 173 1.34 13.68 9.27
N ILE A 174 1.49 12.75 8.31
CA ILE A 174 0.63 12.68 7.12
C ILE A 174 -0.85 12.54 7.48
N TYR A 175 -1.17 11.65 8.42
CA TYR A 175 -2.55 11.43 8.88
C TYR A 175 -3.16 12.69 9.50
N CYS A 176 -2.41 13.37 10.36
CA CYS A 176 -2.91 14.56 11.07
C CYS A 176 -2.98 15.82 10.19
N THR A 177 -2.20 15.89 9.11
CA THR A 177 -2.25 17.00 8.16
C THR A 177 -3.16 16.73 6.96
N ALA A 178 -3.74 15.53 6.88
CA ALA A 178 -4.54 15.13 5.74
C ALA A 178 -5.79 16.00 5.60
N ASP A 179 -6.01 16.52 4.40
CA ASP A 179 -7.17 17.32 4.06
C ASP A 179 -8.06 16.57 3.07
N ILE A 180 -9.35 16.42 3.40
CA ILE A 180 -10.29 15.70 2.54
C ILE A 180 -10.94 16.67 1.58
N VAL A 181 -10.80 16.40 0.29
CA VAL A 181 -11.30 17.28 -0.78
C VAL A 181 -12.18 16.53 -1.76
N GLU A 182 -13.22 17.22 -2.23
CA GLU A 182 -13.94 16.84 -3.44
C GLU A 182 -13.20 17.46 -4.63
N PRO A 183 -12.49 16.68 -5.46
CA PRO A 183 -11.63 17.22 -6.48
C PRO A 183 -12.44 17.81 -7.65
N ALA A 184 -11.86 18.76 -8.38
CA ALA A 184 -12.46 19.29 -9.61
C ALA A 184 -12.55 18.20 -10.70
N ARG A 185 -13.47 18.35 -11.65
CA ARG A 185 -13.76 17.36 -12.70
C ARG A 185 -12.52 16.83 -13.46
N PRO A 186 -11.55 17.66 -13.89
CA PRO A 186 -10.36 17.14 -14.58
C PRO A 186 -9.49 16.22 -13.71
N VAL A 187 -9.49 16.43 -12.40
CA VAL A 187 -8.79 15.56 -11.43
C VAL A 187 -9.61 14.28 -11.21
N GLN A 188 -10.95 14.39 -11.11
CA GLN A 188 -11.84 13.23 -10.99
C GLN A 188 -11.62 12.22 -12.12
N GLU A 189 -11.59 12.68 -13.38
CA GLU A 189 -11.37 11.82 -14.55
C GLU A 189 -10.05 11.03 -14.48
N LYS A 190 -8.98 11.66 -14.00
CA LYS A 190 -7.69 10.99 -13.78
C LYS A 190 -7.76 9.98 -12.65
N LEU A 191 -8.48 10.28 -11.57
CA LEU A 191 -8.66 9.35 -10.46
C LEU A 191 -9.50 8.13 -10.87
N GLU A 192 -10.52 8.32 -11.70
CA GLU A 192 -11.32 7.24 -12.27
C GLU A 192 -10.50 6.36 -13.21
N PHE A 193 -9.60 6.94 -14.00
CA PHE A 193 -8.64 6.19 -14.83
C PHE A 193 -7.74 5.27 -13.99
N LEU A 194 -7.39 5.64 -12.75
CA LEU A 194 -6.60 4.77 -11.87
C LEU A 194 -7.39 3.56 -11.34
N LEU A 195 -8.69 3.46 -11.62
CA LEU A 195 -9.54 2.35 -11.21
C LEU A 195 -9.79 1.33 -12.32
N THR A 196 -9.37 1.62 -13.56
CA THR A 196 -9.50 0.72 -14.73
C THR A 196 -8.26 -0.13 -14.92
#